data_AF-A0A9W5QJH8-F1
#
_entry.id   AF-A0A9W5QJH8-F1
#
_cell.length_a   1.000
_cell.length_b   1.000
_cell.length_c   1.000
_cell.angle_alpha   90.00
_cell.angle_beta   90.00
_cell.angle_gamma   90.00
#
_symmetry.space_group_name_H-M   'P 1'
#
loop_
_entity.id
_entity.type
_entity.pdbx_description
1 polymer ?
#
loop_
_entity_poly.entity_id
_entity_poly.type
_entity_poly.pdbx_seq_one_letter_code
_entity_poly.pdbx_strand_id
1 'polypeptide(L)'
;MYIQLYEKLVIIQKAYENIQALGEQIYENLKNKNVNAVQKLQVEQLQYIDGLKGLSSSFEEMVVQFCKEQGVESFRVSALFSYFSQEEIEKMEELQKNVTELEENVKMILLKNQYYLNVLLKTTESIVDSVSEYNLERNNNSQIFMNELL
;
A
#
# COMPACT_ATOMS: atom_id res chain seq x y z
N MET A 1 -22.51 15.69 -14.73
CA MET A 1 -22.39 14.23 -14.55
C MET A 1 -21.02 13.73 -15.01
N TYR A 2 -20.74 13.62 -16.31
CA TYR A 2 -19.44 13.13 -16.83
C TYR A 2 -18.23 13.84 -16.18
N ILE A 3 -18.14 15.17 -16.30
CA ILE A 3 -16.99 15.94 -15.78
C ILE A 3 -16.74 15.65 -14.30
N GLN A 4 -17.78 15.59 -13.49
CA GLN A 4 -17.68 15.33 -12.05
C GLN A 4 -17.18 13.92 -11.74
N LEU A 5 -17.68 12.90 -12.47
CA LEU A 5 -17.19 11.52 -12.33
C LEU A 5 -15.73 11.41 -12.78
N TYR A 6 -15.40 12.00 -13.93
CA TYR A 6 -14.06 11.98 -14.48
C TYR A 6 -13.05 12.65 -13.53
N GLU A 7 -13.34 13.87 -13.06
CA GLU A 7 -12.48 14.59 -12.13
C GLU A 7 -12.27 13.82 -10.82
N LYS A 8 -13.33 13.20 -10.27
CA LYS A 8 -13.22 12.37 -9.08
C LYS A 8 -12.33 11.15 -9.31
N LEU A 9 -12.46 10.49 -10.46
CA LEU A 9 -11.64 9.34 -10.81
C LEU A 9 -10.17 9.72 -11.06
N VAL A 10 -9.89 10.91 -11.62
CA VAL A 10 -8.53 11.47 -11.74
C VAL A 10 -7.91 11.71 -10.37
N ILE A 11 -8.68 12.22 -9.39
CA ILE A 11 -8.19 12.41 -8.02
C ILE A 11 -7.85 11.05 -7.37
N ILE A 12 -8.69 10.03 -7.60
CA ILE A 12 -8.43 8.65 -7.15
C ILE A 12 -7.16 8.10 -7.78
N GLN A 13 -6.99 8.24 -9.10
CA GLN A 13 -5.77 7.85 -9.82
C GLN A 13 -4.52 8.46 -9.18
N LYS A 14 -4.54 9.77 -8.94
CA LYS A 14 -3.42 10.49 -8.34
C LYS A 14 -3.11 10.01 -6.91
N ALA A 15 -4.13 9.63 -6.14
CA ALA A 15 -3.91 9.04 -4.82
C ALA A 15 -3.18 7.69 -4.93
N TYR A 16 -3.55 6.82 -5.86
CA TYR A 16 -2.82 5.57 -6.12
C TYR A 16 -1.37 5.81 -6.58
N GLU A 17 -1.13 6.78 -7.48
CA GLU A 17 0.22 7.15 -7.93
C GLU A 17 1.11 7.56 -6.75
N ASN A 18 0.59 8.37 -5.83
CA ASN A 18 1.32 8.77 -4.63
C ASN A 18 1.61 7.58 -3.71
N ILE A 19 0.64 6.68 -3.50
CA ILE A 19 0.83 5.46 -2.69
C ILE A 19 1.92 4.59 -3.31
N GLN A 20 1.92 4.42 -4.63
CA GLN A 20 2.94 3.65 -5.35
C GLN A 20 4.32 4.29 -5.20
N ALA A 21 4.45 5.59 -5.46
CA ALA A 21 5.73 6.30 -5.37
C ALA A 21 6.33 6.23 -3.96
N LEU A 22 5.51 6.38 -2.92
CA LEU A 22 5.94 6.19 -1.53
C LEU A 22 6.31 4.72 -1.27
N GLY A 23 5.55 3.77 -1.82
CA GLY A 23 5.84 2.35 -1.73
C GLY A 23 7.21 1.99 -2.32
N GLU A 24 7.56 2.56 -3.47
CA GLU A 24 8.86 2.38 -4.12
C GLU A 24 10.00 3.01 -3.31
N GLN A 25 9.79 4.19 -2.73
CA GLN A 25 10.77 4.80 -1.83
C GLN A 25 11.00 3.98 -0.56
N ILE A 26 9.93 3.43 0.04
CA ILE A 26 10.02 2.53 1.18
C ILE A 26 10.82 1.28 0.78
N TYR A 27 10.51 0.69 -0.37
CA TYR A 27 11.21 -0.49 -0.89
C TYR A 27 12.72 -0.26 -1.00
N GLU A 28 13.13 0.84 -1.64
CA GLU A 28 14.55 1.16 -1.80
C GLU A 28 15.25 1.44 -0.46
N ASN A 29 14.57 2.10 0.49
CA ASN A 29 15.15 2.30 1.83
C ASN A 29 15.30 0.97 2.58
N LEU A 30 14.32 0.07 2.51
CA LEU A 30 14.41 -1.25 3.13
C LEU A 30 15.52 -2.11 2.53
N LYS A 31 15.64 -2.12 1.20
CA LYS A 31 16.71 -2.82 0.47
C LYS A 31 18.09 -2.32 0.87
N ASN A 32 18.23 -1.01 1.10
CA ASN A 32 19.46 -0.37 1.56
C ASN A 32 19.63 -0.35 3.09
N LYS A 33 18.74 -1.05 3.84
CA LYS A 33 18.75 -1.13 5.32
C LYS A 33 18.63 0.24 6.02
N ASN A 34 18.12 1.25 5.35
CA ASN A 34 17.86 2.57 5.91
C ASN A 34 16.47 2.63 6.58
N VAL A 35 16.33 1.92 7.71
CA VAL A 35 15.04 1.77 8.42
C VAL A 35 14.55 3.12 8.98
N ASN A 36 15.45 4.04 9.30
CA ASN A 36 15.10 5.35 9.86
C ASN A 36 14.26 6.20 8.91
N ALA A 37 14.50 6.10 7.60
CA ALA A 37 13.72 6.83 6.59
C ALA A 37 12.34 6.19 6.32
N VAL A 38 12.15 4.91 6.66
CA VAL A 38 10.94 4.15 6.34
C VAL A 38 9.73 4.64 7.13
N GLN A 39 9.90 4.94 8.43
CA GLN A 39 8.77 5.28 9.29
C GLN A 39 8.01 6.52 8.81
N LYS A 40 8.72 7.59 8.42
CA LYS A 40 8.08 8.81 7.91
C LYS A 40 7.28 8.53 6.64
N LEU A 41 7.87 7.77 5.70
CA LEU A 41 7.23 7.42 4.43
C LEU A 41 5.99 6.54 4.65
N GLN A 42 6.03 5.61 5.61
CA GLN A 42 4.88 4.77 5.95
C GLN A 42 3.71 5.57 6.52
N VAL A 43 3.98 6.54 7.39
CA VAL A 43 2.93 7.42 7.93
C VAL A 43 2.26 8.21 6.81
N GLU A 44 3.06 8.77 5.89
CA GLU A 44 2.53 9.49 4.73
C GLU A 44 1.74 8.56 3.79
N GLN A 45 2.23 7.36 3.54
CA GLN A 45 1.54 6.36 2.71
C GLN A 45 0.20 5.95 3.32
N LEU A 46 0.12 5.81 4.64
CA LEU A 46 -1.11 5.49 5.36
C LEU A 46 -2.14 6.61 5.23
N GLN A 47 -1.71 7.87 5.31
CA GLN A 47 -2.60 9.03 5.09
C GLN A 47 -3.23 9.02 3.70
N TYR A 48 -2.44 8.70 2.66
CA TYR A 48 -3.00 8.56 1.30
C TYR A 48 -3.96 7.38 1.19
N ILE A 49 -3.67 6.23 1.82
CA ILE A 49 -4.59 5.08 1.83
C ILE A 49 -5.92 5.41 2.51
N ASP A 50 -5.88 6.10 3.65
CA ASP A 50 -7.11 6.49 4.35
C ASP A 50 -7.89 7.56 3.57
N GLY A 51 -7.20 8.50 2.93
CA GLY A 51 -7.81 9.45 2.00
C GLY A 51 -8.47 8.76 0.80
N LEU A 52 -7.80 7.75 0.22
CA LEU A 52 -8.31 6.96 -0.89
C LEU A 52 -9.62 6.24 -0.54
N LYS A 53 -9.73 5.64 0.65
CA LYS A 53 -10.99 5.02 1.12
C LYS A 53 -12.15 6.01 1.07
N GLY A 54 -11.93 7.22 1.59
CA GLY A 54 -12.94 8.28 1.56
C GLY A 54 -13.30 8.74 0.15
N LEU A 55 -12.30 8.85 -0.74
CA LEU A 55 -12.52 9.20 -2.15
C LEU A 55 -13.33 8.12 -2.88
N SER A 56 -13.02 6.84 -2.67
CA SER A 56 -13.73 5.73 -3.29
C SER A 56 -15.19 5.66 -2.84
N SER A 57 -15.46 5.75 -1.53
CA SER A 57 -16.84 5.80 -1.03
C SER A 57 -17.61 7.01 -1.57
N SER A 58 -16.99 8.19 -1.60
CA SER A 58 -17.61 9.40 -2.19
C SER A 58 -17.90 9.24 -3.69
N PHE A 59 -17.05 8.55 -4.43
CA PHE A 59 -17.27 8.27 -5.85
C PHE A 59 -18.42 7.27 -6.05
N GLU A 60 -18.48 6.19 -5.26
CA GLU A 60 -19.58 5.24 -5.29
C GLU A 60 -20.92 5.91 -4.98
N GLU A 61 -20.98 6.74 -3.95
CA GLU A 61 -22.17 7.53 -3.60
C GLU A 61 -22.61 8.44 -4.76
N MET A 62 -21.64 9.09 -5.42
CA MET A 62 -21.91 9.95 -6.58
C MET A 62 -22.48 9.17 -7.76
N VAL A 63 -21.93 7.98 -8.06
CA VAL A 63 -22.47 7.09 -9.11
C VAL A 63 -23.89 6.66 -8.77
N VAL A 64 -24.15 6.24 -7.53
CA VAL A 64 -25.49 5.84 -7.06
C VAL A 64 -26.46 7.01 -7.20
N GLN A 65 -26.06 8.22 -6.81
CA GLN A 65 -26.90 9.41 -6.93
C GLN A 65 -27.25 9.69 -8.39
N PHE A 66 -26.27 9.72 -9.30
CA PHE A 66 -26.53 9.99 -10.71
C PHE A 66 -27.40 8.91 -11.36
N CYS A 67 -27.20 7.63 -11.03
CA CYS A 67 -28.08 6.56 -11.51
C CYS A 67 -29.53 6.79 -11.06
N LYS A 68 -29.76 7.15 -9.78
CA LYS A 68 -31.09 7.45 -9.27
C LYS A 68 -31.73 8.65 -9.95
N GLU A 69 -30.96 9.73 -10.16
CA GLU A 69 -31.43 10.93 -10.86
C GLU A 69 -31.85 10.64 -12.31
N GLN A 70 -31.21 9.65 -12.95
CA GLN A 70 -31.54 9.21 -14.31
C GLN A 70 -32.56 8.06 -14.37
N GLY A 71 -33.05 7.56 -13.23
CA GLY A 71 -34.00 6.44 -13.18
C GLY A 71 -33.41 5.08 -13.54
N VAL A 72 -32.09 4.91 -13.38
CA VAL A 72 -31.37 3.68 -13.71
C VAL A 72 -31.21 2.82 -12.45
N GLU A 73 -31.66 1.56 -12.52
CA GLU A 73 -31.59 0.62 -11.38
C GLU A 73 -30.19 0.00 -11.18
N SER A 74 -29.31 0.07 -12.19
CA SER A 74 -27.93 -0.41 -12.10
C SER A 74 -27.00 0.68 -11.57
N PHE A 75 -26.44 0.48 -10.38
CA PHE A 75 -25.50 1.41 -9.75
C PHE A 75 -24.06 1.21 -10.24
N ARG A 76 -23.84 1.39 -11.54
CA ARG A 76 -22.52 1.29 -12.18
C ARG A 76 -22.31 2.49 -13.10
N VAL A 77 -21.06 2.93 -13.25
CA VAL A 77 -20.70 4.03 -14.16
C VAL A 77 -21.14 3.72 -15.59
N SER A 78 -20.99 2.47 -16.05
CA SER A 78 -21.39 2.06 -17.40
C SER A 78 -22.90 2.17 -17.65
N ALA A 79 -23.72 2.17 -16.59
CA ALA A 79 -25.16 2.38 -16.70
C ALA A 79 -25.52 3.85 -17.03
N LEU A 80 -24.55 4.76 -16.90
CA LEU A 80 -24.68 6.18 -17.25
C LEU A 80 -24.13 6.49 -18.66
N PHE A 81 -23.55 5.52 -19.37
CA PHE A 81 -22.90 5.75 -20.67
C PHE A 81 -23.85 6.23 -21.75
N SER A 82 -25.15 5.89 -21.68
CA SER A 82 -26.15 6.43 -22.63
C SER A 82 -26.30 7.96 -22.55
N TYR A 83 -25.78 8.59 -21.49
CA TYR A 83 -25.79 10.04 -21.30
C TYR A 83 -24.46 10.71 -21.67
N PHE A 84 -23.47 9.94 -22.11
CA PHE A 84 -22.14 10.42 -22.48
C PHE A 84 -21.92 10.28 -23.98
N SER A 85 -21.06 11.12 -24.53
CA SER A 85 -20.54 10.96 -25.89
C SER A 85 -19.53 9.81 -25.95
N GLN A 86 -19.29 9.29 -27.15
CA GLN A 86 -18.32 8.21 -27.37
C GLN A 86 -16.91 8.58 -26.87
N GLU A 87 -16.48 9.82 -27.11
CA GLU A 87 -15.18 10.33 -26.63
C GLU A 87 -15.09 10.34 -25.09
N GLU A 88 -16.17 10.71 -24.41
CA GLU A 88 -16.24 10.71 -22.95
C GLU A 88 -16.21 9.29 -22.37
N ILE A 89 -16.87 8.34 -23.03
CA ILE A 89 -16.84 6.92 -22.65
C ILE A 89 -15.41 6.38 -22.77
N GLU A 90 -14.74 6.60 -23.91
CA GLU A 90 -13.37 6.14 -24.14
C GLU A 90 -12.40 6.69 -23.09
N LYS A 91 -12.51 7.97 -22.75
CA LYS A 91 -11.69 8.59 -21.69
C LYS A 91 -11.95 7.99 -20.30
N MET A 92 -13.20 7.67 -19.97
CA MET A 92 -13.54 7.03 -18.70
C MET A 92 -13.02 5.60 -18.63
N GLU A 93 -13.14 4.83 -19.72
CA GLU A 93 -12.64 3.46 -19.79
C GLU A 93 -11.11 3.40 -19.71
N GLU A 94 -10.41 4.29 -20.41
CA GLU A 94 -8.95 4.42 -20.32
C GLU A 94 -8.52 4.76 -18.89
N LEU A 95 -9.19 5.74 -18.27
CA LEU A 95 -8.90 6.14 -16.89
C LEU A 95 -9.17 5.01 -15.90
N GLN A 96 -10.29 4.28 -16.05
CA GLN A 96 -10.61 3.14 -15.21
C GLN A 96 -9.57 2.01 -15.34
N LYS A 97 -9.10 1.75 -16.56
CA LYS A 97 -8.03 0.77 -16.82
C LYS A 97 -6.74 1.18 -16.10
N ASN A 98 -6.34 2.44 -16.20
CA ASN A 98 -5.15 2.97 -15.53
C ASN A 98 -5.26 2.86 -14.00
N VAL A 99 -6.42 3.18 -13.43
CA VAL A 99 -6.67 3.02 -11.98
C VAL A 99 -6.57 1.55 -11.56
N THR A 100 -7.12 0.63 -12.36
CA THR A 100 -7.05 -0.82 -12.07
C THR A 100 -5.61 -1.33 -12.10
N GLU A 101 -4.81 -0.87 -13.06
CA GLU A 101 -3.39 -1.21 -13.14
C GLU A 101 -2.60 -0.65 -11.96
N LEU A 102 -2.86 0.60 -11.58
CA LEU A 102 -2.25 1.22 -10.40
C LEU A 102 -2.61 0.50 -9.10
N GLU A 103 -3.84 0.00 -8.96
CA GLU A 103 -4.27 -0.78 -7.79
C GLU A 103 -3.44 -2.06 -7.63
N GLU A 104 -3.24 -2.81 -8.71
CA GLU A 104 -2.40 -4.01 -8.71
C GLU A 104 -0.92 -3.66 -8.45
N ASN A 105 -0.41 -2.58 -9.03
CA ASN A 105 0.95 -2.11 -8.78
C ASN A 105 1.17 -1.74 -7.30
N VAL A 106 0.21 -1.01 -6.70
CA VAL A 106 0.21 -0.66 -5.28
C VAL A 106 0.19 -1.92 -4.41
N LYS A 107 -0.66 -2.89 -4.71
CA LYS A 107 -0.71 -4.17 -3.98
C LYS A 107 0.62 -4.90 -4.06
N MET A 108 1.22 -4.96 -5.23
CA MET A 108 2.52 -5.61 -5.44
C MET A 108 3.65 -4.92 -4.69
N ILE A 109 3.73 -3.58 -4.68
CA ILE A 109 4.79 -2.88 -3.94
C ILE A 109 4.61 -2.99 -2.42
N LEU A 110 3.37 -2.97 -1.92
CA LEU A 110 3.09 -3.18 -0.50
C LEU A 110 3.52 -4.59 -0.04
N LEU A 111 3.26 -5.61 -0.85
CA LEU A 111 3.73 -6.98 -0.59
C LEU A 111 5.26 -7.08 -0.59
N LYS A 112 5.94 -6.40 -1.53
CA LYS A 112 7.42 -6.33 -1.54
C LYS A 112 7.95 -5.68 -0.25
N ASN A 113 7.34 -4.59 0.18
CA ASN A 113 7.73 -3.90 1.41
C ASN A 113 7.55 -4.77 2.65
N GLN A 114 6.41 -5.46 2.74
CA GLN A 114 6.15 -6.43 3.81
C GLN A 114 7.20 -7.55 3.83
N TYR A 115 7.55 -8.09 2.66
CA TYR A 115 8.57 -9.13 2.56
C TYR A 115 9.92 -8.66 3.11
N TYR A 116 10.41 -7.47 2.72
CA TYR A 116 11.69 -6.96 3.18
C TYR A 116 11.70 -6.62 4.68
N LEU A 117 10.60 -6.08 5.22
CA LEU A 117 10.45 -5.89 6.66
C LEU A 117 10.58 -7.22 7.42
N ASN A 118 9.94 -8.28 6.92
CA ASN A 118 10.05 -9.61 7.51
C ASN A 118 11.48 -10.18 7.43
N VAL A 119 12.21 -9.93 6.35
CA VAL A 119 13.63 -10.33 6.24
C VAL A 119 14.47 -9.61 7.30
N LEU A 120 14.28 -8.30 7.47
CA LEU A 120 15.00 -7.53 8.49
C LEU A 120 14.68 -7.99 9.91
N LEU A 121 13.40 -8.28 10.19
CA LEU A 121 12.96 -8.83 11.47
C LEU A 121 13.64 -10.17 11.79
N LYS A 122 13.53 -11.15 10.88
CA LYS A 122 14.13 -12.49 11.05
C LYS A 122 15.65 -12.44 11.19
N THR A 123 16.31 -11.55 10.46
CA THR A 123 17.76 -11.35 10.58
C THR A 123 18.12 -10.83 11.97
N THR A 124 17.32 -9.90 12.51
CA THR A 124 17.54 -9.34 13.86
C THR A 124 17.30 -10.39 14.94
N GLU A 125 16.24 -11.19 14.82
CA GLU A 125 15.95 -12.32 15.72
C GLU A 125 17.12 -13.30 15.76
N SER A 126 17.63 -13.73 14.59
CA SER A 126 18.77 -14.65 14.50
C SER A 126 20.05 -14.09 15.15
N ILE A 127 20.28 -12.77 15.09
CA ILE A 127 21.41 -12.12 15.77
C ILE A 127 21.22 -12.20 17.30
N VAL A 128 20.02 -11.92 17.80
CA VAL A 128 19.70 -12.00 19.24
C VAL A 128 19.87 -13.43 19.75
N ASP A 129 19.39 -14.43 19.01
CA ASP A 129 19.53 -15.84 19.34
C ASP A 129 21.01 -16.24 19.43
N SER A 130 21.82 -15.84 18.43
CA SER A 130 23.26 -16.15 18.39
C SER A 130 24.02 -15.54 19.58
N VAL A 131 23.71 -14.30 19.96
CA VAL A 131 24.31 -13.64 21.13
C VAL A 131 23.88 -14.34 22.43
N SER A 132 22.64 -14.80 22.50
CA SER A 132 22.11 -15.50 23.67
C SER A 132 22.78 -16.87 23.84
N GLU A 133 22.94 -17.62 22.76
CA GLU A 133 23.67 -18.90 22.72
C GLU A 133 25.13 -18.72 23.15
N TYR A 134 25.85 -17.75 22.57
CA TYR A 134 27.22 -17.44 22.98
C TYR A 134 27.35 -17.13 24.48
N ASN A 135 26.41 -16.36 25.04
CA ASN A 135 26.43 -16.02 26.46
C ASN A 135 26.18 -17.24 27.35
N LEU A 136 25.29 -18.16 26.95
CA LEU A 136 25.03 -19.42 27.65
C LEU A 136 26.27 -20.32 27.65
N GLU A 137 26.90 -20.50 26.49
CA GLU A 137 28.14 -21.27 26.36
C GLU A 137 29.27 -20.68 27.23
N ARG A 138 29.44 -19.35 27.20
CA ARG A 138 30.45 -18.68 28.02
C ARG A 138 30.21 -18.87 29.52
N ASN A 139 28.96 -18.81 29.96
CA ASN A 139 28.61 -19.02 31.37
C ASN A 139 28.90 -20.46 31.80
N ASN A 140 28.50 -21.45 30.99
CA ASN A 140 28.80 -22.86 31.25
C ASN A 140 30.31 -23.12 31.31
N ASN A 141 31.08 -22.60 30.36
CA ASN A 141 32.53 -22.77 30.32
C ASN A 141 33.24 -22.08 31.51
N SER A 142 32.72 -20.92 31.96
CA SER A 142 33.25 -20.23 33.14
C SER A 142 32.96 -21.01 34.44
N GLN A 143 31.80 -21.66 34.54
CA GLN A 143 31.45 -22.52 35.68
C GLN A 143 32.32 -23.79 35.71
N ILE A 144 32.58 -24.41 34.56
CA ILE A 144 33.51 -25.56 34.47
C ILE A 144 34.90 -25.15 34.97
N PHE A 145 35.43 -24.03 34.50
CA PHE A 145 36.75 -23.55 34.91
C PHE A 145 36.85 -23.23 36.41
N MET A 146 35.79 -22.67 37.01
CA MET A 146 35.72 -22.42 38.46
C MET A 146 35.65 -23.73 39.27
N ASN A 147 34.98 -24.77 38.77
CA ASN A 147 34.92 -26.06 39.43
C ASN A 147 36.22 -26.87 39.31
N GLU A 148 37.03 -26.65 38.29
CA GLU A 148 38.36 -27.29 38.13
C GLU A 148 39.46 -26.65 38.99
N LEU A 149 39.23 -25.44 39.52
CA LEU A 149 40.18 -24.71 40.38
C LEU A 149 39.96 -24.92 41.89
N LEU A 150 38.88 -25.60 42.29
CA LEU A 150 38.52 -25.91 43.68
C LEU A 150 38.84 -27.37 44.02
#